data_AF-A0A0N4XGW7-F1
#
_entry.id   AF-A0A0N4XGW7-F1
#
_cell.length_a   1.000
_cell.length_b   1.000
_cell.length_c   1.000
_cell.angle_alpha   90.00
_cell.angle_beta   90.00
_cell.angle_gamma   90.00
#
_symmetry.space_group_name_H-M   'P 1'
#
loop_
_entity.id
_entity.type
_entity.pdbx_description
1 polymer ?
#
loop_
_entity_poly.entity_id
_entity_poly.type
_entity_poly.pdbx_seq_one_letter_code
_entity_poly.pdbx_strand_id
1 'polypeptide(L)'
;MPRNASRTEEKECVQFFGDMSRFPDCLKRIQWMRAGWTTHRCYADYGVDGSFCSIRRYLSEVEKHCPRVAEETNVEPTVDNYAELLFSHQFPFQERTDLSLLLSILQGKAEDFDYIKNRLSYHWSRWVEAFHIAKSKYPNSMSHRRKMNILIHLGLLSEPSVGIGAKARSGGPLGELLQWSDLIASLFLLGHNLFISTDKATLMSQIDEFATNEPCPTSGKYIDLIITDIIGLRSFKRRKDFLLRNKCRIRLVDSFGTHVEYNYKSYFNAHQKDLKGLVSSVQSRKPVAGGGNPWGGHGLQLLQHWTFFPHTPDNDFLGFAVHQSNVKPLFERKSRSRPACLIYGKEKYMWEKSEAVVAVLKNLMEVHATVADVNATDHPLFSGIINHGFLNVTQIEALLKSVDIFVGLGFPYEGIL
;
A
#
# COMPACT_ATOMS: atom_id res chain seq x y z
N MET A 1 -29.58 18.91 49.40
CA MET A 1 -28.29 19.59 49.14
C MET A 1 -27.36 18.66 48.34
N PRO A 2 -27.14 18.90 47.04
CA PRO A 2 -26.05 18.30 46.29
C PRO A 2 -25.08 19.42 45.89
N ARG A 3 -24.13 19.80 46.76
CA ARG A 3 -23.09 20.81 46.43
C ARG A 3 -21.65 20.31 46.59
N ASN A 4 -21.44 19.11 47.15
CA ASN A 4 -20.10 18.58 47.40
C ASN A 4 -19.55 17.67 46.29
N ALA A 5 -20.38 16.98 45.50
CA ALA A 5 -19.89 16.14 44.39
C ALA A 5 -19.28 16.99 43.26
N SER A 6 -20.00 18.03 42.81
CA SER A 6 -19.57 18.90 41.69
C SER A 6 -18.24 19.63 41.95
N ARG A 7 -17.94 20.03 43.20
CA ARG A 7 -16.70 20.73 43.55
C ARG A 7 -15.46 19.84 43.59
N THR A 8 -15.66 18.52 43.70
CA THR A 8 -14.58 17.54 43.80
C THR A 8 -14.19 17.07 42.39
N GLU A 9 -15.18 16.78 41.54
CA GLU A 9 -14.99 16.50 40.11
C GLU A 9 -14.28 17.65 39.38
N GLU A 10 -14.64 18.90 39.67
CA GLU A 10 -14.03 20.06 39.01
C GLU A 10 -12.55 20.24 39.38
N LYS A 11 -12.13 19.83 40.60
CA LYS A 11 -10.73 19.87 41.04
C LYS A 11 -9.87 18.77 40.40
N GLU A 12 -10.40 17.55 40.30
CA GLU A 12 -9.73 16.43 39.62
C GLU A 12 -9.55 16.71 38.12
N CYS A 13 -10.57 17.33 37.50
CA CYS A 13 -10.55 17.73 36.10
C CYS A 13 -9.53 18.83 35.76
N VAL A 14 -8.98 19.57 36.72
CA VAL A 14 -7.96 20.60 36.48
C VAL A 14 -6.52 20.04 36.55
N GLN A 15 -6.34 18.86 37.15
CA GLN A 15 -5.03 18.22 37.29
C GLN A 15 -4.74 17.27 36.12
N PHE A 16 -3.68 17.55 35.35
CA PHE A 16 -3.21 16.66 34.30
C PHE A 16 -2.36 15.55 34.91
N PHE A 17 -2.97 14.39 35.14
CA PHE A 17 -2.26 13.18 35.54
C PHE A 17 -1.69 12.53 34.27
N GLY A 18 -0.37 12.64 34.08
CA GLY A 18 0.35 12.04 32.95
C GLY A 18 1.33 12.97 32.25
N ASP A 19 2.20 12.38 31.44
CA ASP A 19 3.19 13.13 30.67
C ASP A 19 2.54 13.91 29.53
N MET A 20 2.45 15.24 29.71
CA MET A 20 1.91 16.18 28.72
C MET A 20 2.74 16.23 27.42
N SER A 21 3.97 15.72 27.42
CA SER A 21 4.79 15.62 26.20
C SER A 21 4.14 14.73 25.14
N ARG A 22 3.34 13.74 25.56
CA ARG A 22 2.57 12.85 24.67
C ARG A 22 1.30 13.49 24.10
N PHE A 23 0.88 14.63 24.65
CA PHE A 23 -0.36 15.33 24.27
C PHE A 23 -0.11 16.83 24.00
N PRO A 24 0.78 17.17 23.05
CA PRO A 24 1.24 18.55 22.82
C PRO A 24 0.11 19.51 22.39
N ASP A 25 -0.96 18.97 21.80
CA ASP A 25 -2.10 19.75 21.31
C ASP A 25 -3.30 19.81 22.29
N CYS A 26 -3.24 19.12 23.44
CA CYS A 26 -4.36 19.03 24.38
C CYS A 26 -4.88 20.42 24.79
N LEU A 27 -4.00 21.29 25.28
CA LEU A 27 -4.37 22.62 25.77
C LEU A 27 -4.95 23.50 24.67
N LYS A 28 -4.37 23.44 23.47
CA LYS A 28 -4.86 24.19 22.29
C LYS A 28 -6.27 23.73 21.90
N ARG A 29 -6.53 22.43 21.94
CA ARG A 29 -7.85 21.85 21.63
C ARG A 29 -8.89 22.18 22.69
N ILE A 30 -8.53 22.19 23.98
CA ILE A 30 -9.44 22.65 25.04
C ILE A 30 -9.84 24.12 24.80
N GLN A 31 -8.88 24.98 24.47
CA GLN A 31 -9.17 26.39 24.15
C GLN A 31 -10.09 26.53 22.93
N TRP A 32 -9.83 25.74 21.87
CA TRP A 32 -10.68 25.72 20.69
C TRP A 32 -12.11 25.26 21.01
N MET A 33 -12.25 24.17 21.77
CA MET A 33 -13.55 23.63 22.18
C MET A 33 -14.34 24.62 23.03
N ARG A 34 -13.71 25.41 23.92
CA ARG A 34 -14.42 26.44 24.71
C ARG A 34 -15.16 27.45 23.83
N ALA A 35 -14.61 27.80 22.68
CA ALA A 35 -15.24 28.73 21.74
C ALA A 35 -16.13 28.03 20.70
N GLY A 36 -15.87 26.75 20.41
CA GLY A 36 -16.43 26.03 19.26
C GLY A 36 -17.38 24.88 19.57
N TRP A 37 -17.57 24.48 20.83
CA TRP A 37 -18.34 23.26 21.14
C TRP A 37 -19.82 23.32 20.74
N THR A 38 -20.41 24.51 20.63
CA THR A 38 -21.81 24.69 20.19
C THR A 38 -21.97 24.66 18.66
N THR A 39 -20.87 24.63 17.91
CA THR A 39 -20.92 24.67 16.43
C THR A 39 -21.57 23.43 15.82
N HIS A 40 -21.47 22.29 16.50
CA HIS A 40 -22.05 21.03 16.04
C HIS A 40 -22.74 20.32 17.21
N ARG A 41 -23.96 19.85 16.96
CA ARG A 41 -24.78 19.16 17.97
C ARG A 41 -24.09 17.92 18.56
N CYS A 42 -23.28 17.24 17.76
CA CYS A 42 -22.57 16.03 18.15
C CYS A 42 -21.74 16.20 19.43
N TYR A 43 -21.17 17.39 19.71
CA TYR A 43 -20.42 17.62 20.94
C TYR A 43 -21.32 17.52 22.18
N ALA A 44 -22.53 18.08 22.11
CA ALA A 44 -23.53 17.96 23.17
C ALA A 44 -24.06 16.52 23.30
N ASP A 45 -24.20 15.80 22.19
CA ASP A 45 -24.57 14.37 22.20
C ASP A 45 -23.50 13.50 22.91
N TYR A 46 -22.22 13.91 22.86
CA TYR A 46 -21.13 13.34 23.64
C TYR A 46 -21.00 13.89 25.07
N GLY A 47 -21.97 14.68 25.54
CA GLY A 47 -22.02 15.21 26.90
C GLY A 47 -21.17 16.46 27.14
N VAL A 48 -20.71 17.15 26.09
CA VAL A 48 -20.05 18.45 26.24
C VAL A 48 -21.09 19.52 26.56
N ASP A 49 -20.94 20.16 27.72
CA ASP A 49 -21.85 21.19 28.24
C ASP A 49 -21.19 22.60 28.31
N GLY A 50 -19.96 22.72 27.81
CA GLY A 50 -19.15 23.94 27.85
C GLY A 50 -18.31 24.11 29.11
N SER A 51 -18.48 23.26 30.13
CA SER A 51 -17.57 23.21 31.27
C SER A 51 -16.18 22.72 30.86
N PHE A 52 -15.15 23.11 31.60
CA PHE A 52 -13.79 22.62 31.34
C PHE A 52 -13.69 21.11 31.48
N CYS A 53 -14.42 20.53 32.44
CA CYS A 53 -14.38 19.11 32.73
C CYS A 53 -15.04 18.27 31.62
N SER A 54 -16.20 18.68 31.10
CA SER A 54 -16.83 17.98 29.98
C SER A 54 -16.01 18.06 28.69
N ILE A 55 -15.40 19.22 28.41
CA ILE A 55 -14.48 19.41 27.28
C ILE A 55 -13.23 18.52 27.43
N ARG A 56 -12.61 18.49 28.62
CA ARG A 56 -11.43 17.65 28.86
C ARG A 56 -11.79 16.17 28.73
N ARG A 57 -12.90 15.74 29.33
CA ARG A 57 -13.39 14.36 29.27
C ARG A 57 -13.63 13.92 27.82
N TYR A 58 -14.28 14.76 27.01
CA TYR A 58 -14.44 14.53 25.58
C TYR A 58 -13.09 14.38 24.86
N LEU A 59 -12.17 15.33 25.06
CA LEU A 59 -10.87 15.30 24.41
C LEU A 59 -9.97 14.16 24.89
N SER A 60 -10.18 13.61 26.09
CA SER A 60 -9.40 12.49 26.61
C SER A 60 -9.99 11.12 26.26
N GLU A 61 -11.30 10.96 26.39
CA GLU A 61 -11.97 9.66 26.28
C GLU A 61 -12.49 9.40 24.86
N VAL A 62 -12.92 10.45 24.15
CA VAL A 62 -13.48 10.34 22.79
C VAL A 62 -12.41 10.61 21.73
N GLU A 63 -11.78 11.79 21.73
CA GLU A 63 -10.78 12.15 20.71
C GLU A 63 -9.33 11.74 21.05
N LYS A 64 -9.06 11.37 22.31
CA LYS A 64 -7.73 10.94 22.81
C LYS A 64 -6.60 11.95 22.56
N HIS A 65 -6.93 13.23 22.54
CA HIS A 65 -5.99 14.34 22.44
C HIS A 65 -5.54 14.90 23.80
N CYS A 66 -6.09 14.41 24.90
CA CYS A 66 -5.71 14.77 26.26
C CYS A 66 -5.49 13.54 27.16
N PRO A 67 -4.69 13.66 28.23
CA PRO A 67 -4.63 12.63 29.28
C PRO A 67 -6.00 12.37 29.92
N ARG A 68 -6.24 11.13 30.34
CA ARG A 68 -7.48 10.74 31.06
C ARG A 68 -7.65 11.57 32.34
N VAL A 69 -8.91 11.73 32.77
CA VAL A 69 -9.29 12.60 33.90
C VAL A 69 -9.05 11.94 35.25
N ALA A 70 -9.25 10.62 35.35
CA ALA A 70 -8.96 9.85 36.55
C ALA A 70 -7.57 9.16 36.46
N GLU A 71 -6.89 9.09 37.59
CA GLU A 71 -5.64 8.33 37.76
C GLU A 71 -5.93 6.85 37.47
N GLU A 72 -5.07 6.20 36.67
CA GLU A 72 -5.00 4.74 36.71
C GLU A 72 -4.60 4.39 38.15
N THR A 73 -5.53 3.90 38.97
CA THR A 73 -5.16 3.15 40.18
C THR A 73 -4.05 2.19 39.76
N ASN A 74 -2.90 2.21 40.45
CA ASN A 74 -1.69 1.42 40.22
C ASN A 74 -1.93 -0.10 40.10
N VAL A 75 -2.71 -0.50 39.11
CA VAL A 75 -2.72 -1.78 38.46
C VAL A 75 -1.97 -1.44 37.19
N GLU A 76 -0.70 -1.84 37.10
CA GLU A 76 -0.04 -1.85 35.80
C GLU A 76 -1.03 -2.49 34.83
N PRO A 77 -1.53 -1.76 33.83
CA PRO A 77 -2.37 -2.38 32.83
C PRO A 77 -1.43 -3.33 32.10
N THR A 78 -1.56 -4.63 32.36
CA THR A 78 -1.03 -5.59 31.42
C THR A 78 -1.58 -5.20 30.05
N VAL A 79 -0.75 -5.29 29.03
CA VAL A 79 -1.04 -4.89 27.64
C VAL A 79 -2.40 -5.46 27.14
N ASP A 80 -2.89 -6.50 27.82
CA ASP A 80 -4.16 -7.19 27.63
C ASP A 80 -5.43 -6.36 27.94
N ASN A 81 -5.42 -5.47 28.95
CA ASN A 81 -6.65 -4.76 29.37
C ASN A 81 -7.05 -3.58 28.47
N TYR A 82 -6.08 -2.92 27.84
CA TYR A 82 -6.37 -1.86 26.85
C TYR A 82 -6.97 -2.41 25.55
N ALA A 83 -6.59 -3.64 25.23
CA ALA A 83 -7.15 -4.42 24.14
C ALA A 83 -8.64 -4.68 24.42
N GLU A 84 -8.96 -5.28 25.56
CA GLU A 84 -10.32 -5.74 25.89
C GLU A 84 -11.39 -4.63 25.85
N LEU A 85 -11.07 -3.42 26.30
CA LEU A 85 -12.00 -2.28 26.29
C LEU A 85 -12.22 -1.66 24.89
N LEU A 86 -11.23 -1.77 23.98
CA LEU A 86 -11.35 -1.35 22.57
C LEU A 86 -12.02 -2.41 21.69
N PHE A 87 -12.14 -3.64 22.18
CA PHE A 87 -12.63 -4.81 21.46
C PHE A 87 -14.06 -5.24 21.83
N SER A 88 -14.71 -4.57 22.78
CA SER A 88 -16.06 -4.93 23.30
C SER A 88 -17.21 -4.86 22.28
N HIS A 89 -16.98 -4.27 21.10
CA HIS A 89 -17.96 -4.19 20.00
C HIS A 89 -17.48 -4.81 18.68
N GLN A 90 -16.60 -5.82 18.71
CA GLN A 90 -16.06 -6.40 17.48
C GLN A 90 -16.45 -7.85 17.26
N PHE A 91 -16.97 -8.09 16.05
CA PHE A 91 -17.14 -9.41 15.48
C PHE A 91 -15.80 -10.15 15.51
N PRO A 92 -15.76 -11.40 16.00
CA PRO A 92 -14.54 -12.17 16.11
C PRO A 92 -13.88 -12.29 14.72
N PHE A 93 -12.54 -12.30 14.72
CA PHE A 93 -11.75 -12.63 13.54
C PHE A 93 -12.29 -13.91 12.90
N GLN A 94 -12.82 -13.79 11.67
CA GLN A 94 -13.26 -14.92 10.89
C GLN A 94 -12.26 -15.13 9.76
N GLU A 95 -11.66 -16.31 9.74
CA GLU A 95 -10.79 -16.76 8.67
C GLU A 95 -11.53 -16.70 7.33
N ARG A 96 -10.92 -16.04 6.34
CA ARG A 96 -11.46 -15.93 4.97
C ARG A 96 -10.53 -16.61 3.99
N THR A 97 -10.73 -17.91 3.81
CA THR A 97 -9.97 -18.75 2.86
C THR A 97 -10.73 -19.02 1.56
N ASP A 98 -11.96 -18.51 1.42
CA ASP A 98 -12.75 -18.65 0.20
C ASP A 98 -12.28 -17.68 -0.89
N LEU A 99 -11.60 -18.22 -1.90
CA LEU A 99 -11.15 -17.47 -3.08
C LEU A 99 -12.34 -16.87 -3.85
N SER A 100 -13.47 -17.58 -3.93
CA SER A 100 -14.63 -17.12 -4.71
C SER A 100 -15.19 -15.81 -4.15
N LEU A 101 -15.23 -15.71 -2.81
CA LEU A 101 -15.59 -14.48 -2.12
C LEU A 101 -14.59 -13.35 -2.42
N LEU A 102 -13.28 -13.62 -2.40
CA LEU A 102 -12.26 -12.63 -2.77
C LEU A 102 -12.43 -12.16 -4.22
N LEU A 103 -12.62 -13.09 -5.16
CA LEU A 103 -12.81 -12.75 -6.57
C LEU A 103 -14.10 -11.93 -6.79
N SER A 104 -15.15 -12.15 -5.99
CA SER A 104 -16.41 -11.42 -6.08
C SER A 104 -16.32 -9.95 -5.63
N ILE A 105 -15.35 -9.59 -4.77
CA ILE A 105 -15.13 -8.21 -4.34
C ILE A 105 -14.18 -7.44 -5.26
N LEU A 106 -13.46 -8.14 -6.15
CA LEU A 106 -12.66 -7.56 -7.22
C LEU A 106 -13.55 -7.19 -8.42
N GLN A 107 -14.39 -6.17 -8.20
CA GLN A 107 -15.35 -5.63 -9.16
C GLN A 107 -14.77 -4.42 -9.90
N GLY A 108 -14.93 -4.38 -11.22
CA GLY A 108 -14.39 -3.34 -12.09
C GLY A 108 -14.31 -3.84 -13.53
N LYS A 109 -13.58 -3.12 -14.40
CA LYS A 109 -13.33 -3.61 -15.75
C LYS A 109 -12.52 -4.91 -15.67
N ALA A 110 -12.91 -5.92 -16.44
CA ALA A 110 -12.25 -7.23 -16.42
C ALA A 110 -10.73 -7.09 -16.62
N GLU A 111 -10.34 -6.27 -17.59
CA GLU A 111 -8.94 -5.99 -17.96
C GLU A 111 -8.08 -5.46 -16.80
N ASP A 112 -8.66 -4.72 -15.86
CA ASP A 112 -7.92 -4.13 -14.73
C ASP A 112 -7.48 -5.20 -13.72
N PHE A 113 -8.27 -6.27 -13.58
CA PHE A 113 -8.09 -7.28 -12.54
C PHE A 113 -7.59 -8.62 -13.05
N ASP A 114 -7.49 -8.85 -14.36
CA ASP A 114 -7.12 -10.18 -14.89
C ASP A 114 -5.80 -10.69 -14.33
N TYR A 115 -4.76 -9.84 -14.30
CA TYR A 115 -3.47 -10.23 -13.72
C TYR A 115 -3.62 -10.61 -12.23
N ILE A 116 -4.30 -9.77 -11.47
CA ILE A 116 -4.51 -9.97 -10.03
C ILE A 116 -5.30 -11.26 -9.78
N LYS A 117 -6.41 -11.46 -10.49
CA LYS A 117 -7.26 -12.66 -10.37
C LYS A 117 -6.52 -13.92 -10.77
N ASN A 118 -5.74 -13.88 -11.86
CA ASN A 118 -4.94 -15.03 -12.30
C ASN A 118 -3.85 -15.38 -11.28
N ARG A 119 -3.12 -14.38 -10.78
CA ARG A 119 -2.08 -14.60 -9.75
C ARG A 119 -2.67 -15.16 -8.47
N LEU A 120 -3.76 -14.57 -7.97
CA LEU A 120 -4.47 -15.04 -6.79
C LEU A 120 -4.91 -16.49 -6.99
N SER A 121 -5.56 -16.80 -8.11
CA SER A 121 -6.07 -18.15 -8.39
C SER A 121 -4.93 -19.18 -8.48
N TYR A 122 -3.81 -18.81 -9.11
CA TYR A 122 -2.68 -19.70 -9.30
C TYR A 122 -1.93 -20.01 -7.99
N HIS A 123 -1.87 -19.06 -7.05
CA HIS A 123 -1.11 -19.21 -5.80
C HIS A 123 -1.98 -19.35 -4.54
N TRP A 124 -3.31 -19.39 -4.66
CA TRP A 124 -4.21 -19.31 -3.51
C TRP A 124 -3.97 -20.40 -2.45
N SER A 125 -3.79 -21.65 -2.88
CA SER A 125 -3.55 -22.76 -1.96
C SER A 125 -2.34 -22.53 -1.06
N ARG A 126 -1.27 -21.95 -1.61
CA ARG A 126 -0.05 -21.61 -0.87
C ARG A 126 -0.23 -20.42 0.05
N TRP A 127 -1.04 -19.44 -0.35
CA TRP A 127 -1.42 -18.33 0.51
C TRP A 127 -2.21 -18.81 1.73
N VAL A 128 -3.15 -19.73 1.54
CA VAL A 128 -3.91 -20.37 2.64
C VAL A 128 -2.99 -21.18 3.54
N GLU A 129 -2.10 -22.00 2.97
CA GLU A 129 -1.11 -22.78 3.72
C GLU A 129 -0.18 -21.86 4.55
N ALA A 130 0.38 -20.82 3.92
CA ALA A 130 1.23 -19.85 4.60
C ALA A 130 0.50 -19.11 5.73
N PHE A 131 -0.78 -18.79 5.54
CA PHE A 131 -1.61 -18.21 6.59
C PHE A 131 -1.79 -19.19 7.77
N HIS A 132 -2.04 -20.48 7.53
CA HIS A 132 -2.14 -21.49 8.60
C HIS A 132 -0.82 -21.65 9.36
N ILE A 133 0.31 -21.68 8.64
CA ILE A 133 1.66 -21.70 9.24
C ILE A 133 1.87 -20.46 10.11
N ALA A 134 1.55 -19.26 9.60
CA ALA A 134 1.71 -18.01 10.34
C ALA A 134 0.83 -17.96 11.59
N LYS A 135 -0.43 -18.42 11.50
CA LYS A 135 -1.37 -18.52 12.62
C LYS A 135 -0.86 -19.46 13.72
N SER A 136 -0.31 -20.61 13.33
CA SER A 136 0.30 -21.57 14.27
C SER A 136 1.58 -21.04 14.91
N LYS A 137 2.43 -20.37 14.12
CA LYS A 137 3.72 -19.84 14.58
C LYS A 137 3.59 -18.61 15.48
N TYR A 138 2.58 -17.77 15.25
CA TYR A 138 2.40 -16.49 15.96
C TYR A 138 0.98 -16.37 16.56
N PRO A 139 0.59 -17.25 17.49
CA PRO A 139 -0.78 -17.31 17.99
C PRO A 139 -1.21 -16.01 18.68
N ASN A 140 -0.32 -15.39 19.46
CA ASN A 140 -0.62 -14.13 20.17
C ASN A 140 -0.86 -12.97 19.20
N SER A 141 -0.04 -12.84 18.16
CA SER A 141 -0.20 -11.78 17.16
C SER A 141 -1.40 -12.01 16.23
N MET A 142 -1.87 -13.25 16.09
CA MET A 142 -2.93 -13.62 15.16
C MET A 142 -4.31 -13.78 15.81
N SER A 143 -4.36 -13.87 17.14
CA SER A 143 -5.60 -13.97 17.94
C SER A 143 -6.13 -12.59 18.34
N HIS A 144 -7.43 -12.50 18.63
CA HIS A 144 -8.09 -11.27 19.13
C HIS A 144 -7.87 -10.00 18.29
N ARG A 145 -7.61 -10.17 16.99
CA ARG A 145 -7.38 -9.03 16.10
C ARG A 145 -8.68 -8.35 15.70
N ARG A 146 -8.65 -7.03 15.71
CA ARG A 146 -9.72 -6.19 15.18
C ARG A 146 -9.88 -6.38 13.67
N LYS A 147 -11.12 -6.63 13.24
CA LYS A 147 -11.50 -6.52 11.83
C LYS A 147 -11.54 -5.05 11.41
N MET A 148 -10.70 -4.69 10.43
CA MET A 148 -10.61 -3.32 9.89
C MET A 148 -11.44 -3.16 8.60
N ASN A 149 -12.01 -1.98 8.39
CA ASN A 149 -12.52 -1.51 7.10
C ASN A 149 -11.40 -0.80 6.35
N ILE A 150 -10.91 -1.41 5.27
CA ILE A 150 -9.74 -0.95 4.51
C ILE A 150 -10.19 -0.51 3.13
N LEU A 151 -10.01 0.77 2.83
CA LEU A 151 -10.21 1.31 1.49
C LEU A 151 -8.92 1.15 0.69
N ILE A 152 -9.00 0.51 -0.47
CA ILE A 152 -7.88 0.22 -1.35
C ILE A 152 -8.17 0.84 -2.72
N HIS A 153 -7.36 1.81 -3.14
CA HIS A 153 -7.51 2.46 -4.43
C HIS A 153 -6.26 2.31 -5.28
N LEU A 154 -6.37 1.54 -6.37
CA LEU A 154 -5.29 1.29 -7.32
C LEU A 154 -5.31 2.40 -8.38
N GLY A 155 -4.67 3.51 -8.07
CA GLY A 155 -4.63 4.69 -8.92
C GLY A 155 -3.95 4.44 -10.26
N LEU A 156 -2.95 3.55 -10.29
CA LEU A 156 -2.24 3.14 -11.49
C LEU A 156 -3.14 2.51 -12.57
N LEU A 157 -4.27 1.89 -12.16
CA LEU A 157 -5.28 1.34 -13.07
C LEU A 157 -6.34 2.37 -13.46
N SER A 158 -6.49 3.43 -12.66
CA SER A 158 -7.47 4.50 -12.89
C SER A 158 -7.07 5.51 -13.96
N GLU A 159 -5.78 5.57 -14.32
CA GLU A 159 -5.20 6.58 -15.18
C GLU A 159 -4.92 5.99 -16.58
N PRO A 160 -5.74 6.31 -17.60
CA PRO A 160 -5.62 5.71 -18.93
C PRO A 160 -4.28 6.00 -19.61
N SER A 161 -3.63 7.12 -19.27
CA SER A 161 -2.33 7.51 -19.81
C SER A 161 -1.18 6.60 -19.37
N VAL A 162 -1.36 5.86 -18.27
CA VAL A 162 -0.38 4.91 -17.73
C VAL A 162 -0.53 3.54 -18.39
N GLY A 163 -1.79 3.11 -18.64
CA GLY A 163 -2.11 1.96 -19.48
C GLY A 163 -1.58 0.60 -18.98
N ILE A 164 -1.29 0.48 -17.67
CA ILE A 164 -0.68 -0.72 -17.09
C ILE A 164 -1.58 -1.94 -17.21
N GLY A 165 -2.89 -1.81 -16.96
CA GLY A 165 -3.84 -2.93 -17.09
C GLY A 165 -3.84 -3.56 -18.48
N ALA A 166 -3.93 -2.75 -19.53
CA ALA A 166 -3.88 -3.22 -20.92
C ALA A 166 -2.50 -3.81 -21.29
N LYS A 167 -1.41 -3.18 -20.84
CA LYS A 167 -0.04 -3.64 -21.13
C LYS A 167 0.35 -4.91 -20.36
N ALA A 168 -0.33 -5.24 -19.26
CA ALA A 168 -0.04 -6.46 -18.50
C ALA A 168 -0.20 -7.73 -19.36
N ARG A 169 -1.06 -7.70 -20.38
CA ARG A 169 -1.28 -8.81 -21.34
C ARG A 169 -0.19 -8.94 -22.41
N SER A 170 0.71 -7.96 -22.54
CA SER A 170 1.73 -7.89 -23.58
C SER A 170 3.15 -7.63 -23.05
N GLY A 171 3.41 -7.91 -21.77
CA GLY A 171 4.73 -7.76 -21.17
C GLY A 171 5.02 -6.37 -20.60
N GLY A 172 4.00 -5.55 -20.31
CA GLY A 172 4.13 -4.28 -19.58
C GLY A 172 4.71 -4.42 -18.17
N PRO A 173 4.94 -3.32 -17.43
CA PRO A 173 5.41 -3.39 -16.04
C PRO A 173 4.39 -4.14 -15.17
N LEU A 174 4.84 -5.18 -14.46
CA LEU A 174 4.01 -6.09 -13.67
C LEU A 174 4.30 -6.03 -12.18
N GLY A 175 5.39 -5.36 -11.75
CA GLY A 175 5.85 -5.37 -10.37
C GLY A 175 4.82 -4.81 -9.39
N GLU A 176 4.20 -3.69 -9.75
CA GLU A 176 3.18 -3.04 -8.94
C GLU A 176 1.92 -3.90 -8.82
N LEU A 177 1.48 -4.52 -9.92
CA LEU A 177 0.32 -5.43 -9.89
C LEU A 177 0.58 -6.68 -9.06
N LEU A 178 1.82 -7.18 -9.08
CA LEU A 178 2.27 -8.27 -8.24
C LEU A 178 2.17 -7.88 -6.75
N GLN A 179 2.71 -6.72 -6.37
CA GLN A 179 2.64 -6.22 -4.99
C GLN A 179 1.20 -5.99 -4.52
N TRP A 180 0.35 -5.40 -5.38
CA TRP A 180 -1.08 -5.22 -5.07
C TRP A 180 -1.81 -6.55 -4.87
N SER A 181 -1.53 -7.55 -5.70
CA SER A 181 -2.15 -8.88 -5.58
C SER A 181 -1.85 -9.51 -4.23
N ASP A 182 -0.59 -9.47 -3.82
CA ASP A 182 -0.10 -10.10 -2.59
C ASP A 182 -0.58 -9.37 -1.34
N LEU A 183 -0.66 -8.04 -1.41
CA LEU A 183 -1.26 -7.21 -0.36
C LEU A 183 -2.75 -7.53 -0.18
N ILE A 184 -3.51 -7.61 -1.28
CA ILE A 184 -4.94 -7.93 -1.24
C ILE A 184 -5.16 -9.35 -0.67
N ALA A 185 -4.39 -10.35 -1.12
CA ALA A 185 -4.43 -11.71 -0.58
C ALA A 185 -4.19 -11.72 0.94
N SER A 186 -3.13 -11.04 1.37
CA SER A 186 -2.77 -10.94 2.79
C SER A 186 -3.90 -10.33 3.60
N LEU A 187 -4.38 -9.14 3.24
CA LEU A 187 -5.43 -8.45 4.00
C LEU A 187 -6.74 -9.24 4.04
N PHE A 188 -7.08 -9.94 2.96
CA PHE A 188 -8.28 -10.78 2.89
C PHE A 188 -8.17 -11.98 3.84
N LEU A 189 -7.05 -12.73 3.80
CA LEU A 189 -6.80 -13.85 4.70
C LEU A 189 -6.76 -13.42 6.17
N LEU A 190 -6.28 -12.20 6.43
CA LEU A 190 -6.34 -11.57 7.74
C LEU A 190 -7.74 -11.06 8.13
N GLY A 191 -8.78 -11.39 7.36
CA GLY A 191 -10.18 -11.26 7.75
C GLY A 191 -10.73 -9.83 7.67
N HIS A 192 -9.98 -8.91 7.08
CA HIS A 192 -10.38 -7.52 6.96
C HIS A 192 -11.51 -7.32 5.94
N ASN A 193 -12.24 -6.21 6.08
CA ASN A 193 -13.24 -5.79 5.11
C ASN A 193 -12.56 -4.89 4.08
N LEU A 194 -12.52 -5.31 2.82
CA LEU A 194 -11.81 -4.60 1.76
C LEU A 194 -12.80 -3.88 0.84
N PHE A 195 -12.55 -2.61 0.60
CA PHE A 195 -13.29 -1.75 -0.34
C PHE A 195 -12.33 -1.36 -1.45
N ILE A 196 -12.35 -2.11 -2.55
CA ILE A 196 -11.35 -2.00 -3.63
C ILE A 196 -11.94 -1.15 -4.76
N SER A 197 -11.15 -0.23 -5.32
CA SER A 197 -11.53 0.57 -6.48
C SER A 197 -10.36 0.75 -7.45
N THR A 198 -10.65 0.67 -8.75
CA THR A 198 -9.71 1.00 -9.84
C THR A 198 -10.13 2.23 -10.62
N ASP A 199 -11.29 2.81 -10.31
CA ASP A 199 -11.80 4.02 -10.96
C ASP A 199 -12.27 5.06 -9.94
N LYS A 200 -12.39 6.31 -10.40
CA LYS A 200 -12.75 7.46 -9.55
C LYS A 200 -14.21 7.42 -9.10
N ALA A 201 -15.13 6.88 -9.89
CA ALA A 201 -16.54 6.86 -9.53
C ALA A 201 -16.79 5.88 -8.37
N THR A 202 -16.24 4.66 -8.46
CA THR A 202 -16.28 3.67 -7.38
C THR A 202 -15.60 4.20 -6.13
N LEU A 203 -14.44 4.84 -6.27
CA LEU A 203 -13.75 5.48 -5.14
C LEU A 203 -14.65 6.53 -4.44
N MET A 204 -15.26 7.44 -5.20
CA MET A 204 -16.11 8.48 -4.60
C MET A 204 -17.32 7.87 -3.89
N SER A 205 -17.99 6.89 -4.50
CA SER A 205 -19.12 6.19 -3.88
C SER A 205 -18.72 5.49 -2.58
N GLN A 206 -17.54 4.88 -2.52
CA GLN A 206 -17.01 4.27 -1.29
C GLN A 206 -16.72 5.34 -0.24
N ILE A 207 -16.05 6.44 -0.61
CA ILE A 207 -15.78 7.55 0.33
C ILE A 207 -17.08 8.10 0.91
N ASP A 208 -18.13 8.26 0.10
CA ASP A 208 -19.43 8.78 0.54
C ASP A 208 -20.10 7.87 1.58
N GLU A 209 -19.88 6.56 1.55
CA GLU A 209 -20.38 5.63 2.58
C GLU A 209 -19.75 5.88 3.97
N PHE A 210 -18.51 6.38 4.00
CA PHE A 210 -17.74 6.61 5.23
C PHE A 210 -17.58 8.08 5.59
N ALA A 211 -18.03 8.98 4.73
CA ALA A 211 -17.90 10.40 4.93
C ALA A 211 -18.91 10.87 5.97
N THR A 212 -18.39 11.28 7.12
CA THR A 212 -19.18 12.03 8.10
C THR A 212 -19.03 13.52 7.84
N ASN A 213 -20.15 14.24 7.83
CA ASN A 213 -20.14 15.70 7.80
C ASN A 213 -19.93 16.31 9.19
N GLU A 214 -19.91 15.47 10.24
CA GLU A 214 -19.72 15.90 11.62
C GLU A 214 -18.25 15.78 12.05
N PRO A 215 -17.75 16.73 12.87
CA PRO A 215 -16.38 16.72 13.35
C PRO A 215 -16.16 15.70 14.48
N CYS A 216 -17.22 15.33 15.20
CA CYS A 216 -17.14 14.33 16.26
C CYS A 216 -16.96 12.93 15.66
N PRO A 217 -16.22 12.03 16.32
CA PRO A 217 -16.23 10.62 15.95
C PRO A 217 -17.67 10.11 16.02
N THR A 218 -18.27 9.66 14.92
CA THR A 218 -19.62 9.05 14.96
C THR A 218 -19.51 7.57 15.34
N SER A 219 -20.52 7.02 16.03
CA SER A 219 -20.67 5.58 16.28
C SER A 219 -20.90 4.72 15.00
N GLY A 220 -20.78 5.32 13.81
CA GLY A 220 -21.00 4.69 12.50
C GLY A 220 -19.78 3.95 11.93
N LYS A 221 -19.91 3.50 10.67
CA LYS A 221 -18.81 2.86 9.93
C LYS A 221 -17.69 3.88 9.71
N TYR A 222 -16.49 3.59 10.21
CA TYR A 222 -15.28 4.36 9.92
C TYR A 222 -14.31 3.54 9.08
N ILE A 223 -13.53 4.22 8.25
CA ILE A 223 -12.40 3.63 7.53
C ILE A 223 -11.20 3.56 8.47
N ASP A 224 -10.63 2.39 8.63
CA ASP A 224 -9.46 2.18 9.47
C ASP A 224 -8.15 2.50 8.78
N LEU A 225 -8.09 2.18 7.49
CA LEU A 225 -6.88 2.25 6.70
C LEU A 225 -7.24 2.61 5.25
N ILE A 226 -6.46 3.50 4.66
CA ILE A 226 -6.55 3.86 3.23
C ILE A 226 -5.24 3.44 2.60
N ILE A 227 -5.28 2.52 1.65
CA ILE A 227 -4.12 2.08 0.90
C ILE A 227 -4.27 2.55 -0.53
N THR A 228 -3.30 3.31 -1.04
CA THR A 228 -3.32 3.79 -2.42
C THR A 228 -1.90 3.99 -2.94
N ASP A 229 -1.74 4.29 -4.22
CA ASP A 229 -0.46 4.67 -4.82
C ASP A 229 -0.39 6.21 -5.03
N ILE A 230 0.78 6.71 -5.45
CA ILE A 230 1.01 8.15 -5.67
C ILE A 230 0.00 8.74 -6.68
N ILE A 231 -0.37 7.96 -7.70
CA ILE A 231 -1.34 8.39 -8.71
C ILE A 231 -2.74 8.44 -8.09
N GLY A 232 -3.07 7.46 -7.27
CA GLY A 232 -4.35 7.32 -6.59
C GLY A 232 -4.62 8.42 -5.58
N LEU A 233 -3.59 8.96 -4.92
CA LEU A 233 -3.73 10.19 -4.11
C LEU A 233 -4.35 11.35 -4.91
N ARG A 234 -4.08 11.44 -6.21
CA ARG A 234 -4.65 12.48 -7.09
C ARG A 234 -6.14 12.25 -7.36
N SER A 235 -6.64 11.02 -7.24
CA SER A 235 -8.07 10.71 -7.34
C SER A 235 -8.88 11.30 -6.18
N PHE A 236 -8.27 11.51 -5.02
CA PHE A 236 -8.91 12.15 -3.86
C PHE A 236 -9.03 13.68 -3.96
N LYS A 237 -8.62 14.32 -5.07
CA LYS A 237 -8.66 15.79 -5.22
C LYS A 237 -10.02 16.41 -4.90
N ARG A 238 -11.12 15.75 -5.29
CA ARG A 238 -12.49 16.22 -5.01
C ARG A 238 -12.91 16.08 -3.54
N ARG A 239 -12.21 15.25 -2.77
CA ARG A 239 -12.47 14.93 -1.36
C ARG A 239 -11.21 15.12 -0.52
N LYS A 240 -10.56 16.27 -0.73
CA LYS A 240 -9.34 16.64 0.00
C LYS A 240 -9.59 16.73 1.51
N ASP A 241 -10.77 17.16 1.91
CA ASP A 241 -11.24 17.15 3.29
C ASP A 241 -11.17 15.75 3.91
N PHE A 242 -11.67 14.74 3.20
CA PHE A 242 -11.63 13.35 3.63
C PHE A 242 -10.18 12.84 3.77
N LEU A 243 -9.32 13.15 2.80
CA LEU A 243 -7.91 12.77 2.85
C LEU A 243 -7.16 13.44 4.01
N LEU A 244 -7.45 14.71 4.28
CA LEU A 244 -6.84 15.45 5.39
C LEU A 244 -7.29 14.90 6.76
N ARG A 245 -8.58 14.58 6.93
CA ARG A 245 -9.10 13.95 8.14
C ARG A 245 -8.51 12.57 8.38
N ASN A 246 -8.26 11.81 7.32
CA ASN A 246 -7.72 10.45 7.39
C ASN A 246 -6.21 10.37 7.11
N LYS A 247 -5.47 11.48 7.21
CA LYS A 247 -4.07 11.55 6.78
C LYS A 247 -3.18 10.51 7.45
N CYS A 248 -3.38 10.24 8.74
CA CYS A 248 -2.62 9.23 9.50
C CYS A 248 -2.98 7.77 9.14
N ARG A 249 -4.13 7.57 8.48
CA ARG A 249 -4.65 6.26 8.06
C ARG A 249 -4.19 5.88 6.65
N ILE A 250 -3.48 6.77 5.96
CA ILE A 250 -2.97 6.51 4.61
C ILE A 250 -1.74 5.60 4.68
N ARG A 251 -1.65 4.65 3.76
CA ARG A 251 -0.46 3.90 3.40
C ARG A 251 -0.29 4.04 1.89
N LEU A 252 0.88 4.50 1.49
CA LEU A 252 1.18 4.88 0.13
C LEU A 252 2.12 3.85 -0.47
N VAL A 253 1.60 3.01 -1.38
CA VAL A 253 2.40 2.06 -2.14
C VAL A 253 3.26 2.85 -3.13
N ASP A 254 4.58 2.79 -2.92
CA ASP A 254 5.58 3.62 -3.58
C ASP A 254 6.86 2.79 -3.77
N SER A 255 6.98 2.14 -4.93
CA SER A 255 7.96 1.09 -5.17
C SER A 255 9.39 1.50 -4.85
N PHE A 256 9.82 2.69 -5.30
CA PHE A 256 11.17 3.23 -5.11
C PHE A 256 11.33 4.06 -3.83
N GLY A 257 10.23 4.30 -3.11
CA GLY A 257 10.22 5.08 -1.89
C GLY A 257 10.38 6.60 -2.10
N THR A 258 10.22 7.31 -0.99
CA THR A 258 10.24 8.77 -0.93
C THR A 258 11.11 9.22 0.24
N HIS A 259 12.22 9.89 -0.06
CA HIS A 259 13.07 10.54 0.93
C HIS A 259 12.45 11.84 1.50
N VAL A 260 12.98 12.29 2.63
CA VAL A 260 12.49 13.47 3.37
C VAL A 260 12.35 14.73 2.51
N GLU A 261 13.30 15.02 1.63
CA GLU A 261 13.32 16.21 0.78
C GLU A 261 12.21 16.20 -0.29
N TYR A 262 11.79 15.01 -0.72
CA TYR A 262 10.68 14.84 -1.66
C TYR A 262 9.33 14.80 -0.95
N ASN A 263 9.28 14.48 0.35
CA ASN A 263 8.04 14.40 1.12
C ASN A 263 7.64 15.73 1.78
N TYR A 264 8.59 16.45 2.40
CA TYR A 264 8.28 17.63 3.20
C TYR A 264 7.79 18.79 2.32
N LYS A 265 6.47 19.03 2.35
CA LYS A 265 5.75 19.83 1.36
C LYS A 265 6.30 21.23 1.11
N SER A 266 6.63 21.99 2.16
CA SER A 266 7.15 23.36 2.00
C SER A 266 8.53 23.36 1.35
N TYR A 267 9.43 22.47 1.78
CA TYR A 267 10.74 22.32 1.17
C TYR A 267 10.64 21.83 -0.26
N PHE A 268 9.84 20.78 -0.52
CA PHE A 268 9.61 20.25 -1.86
C PHE A 268 9.12 21.31 -2.83
N ASN A 269 8.16 22.15 -2.42
CA ASN A 269 7.62 23.22 -3.24
C ASN A 269 8.64 24.34 -3.50
N ALA A 270 9.46 24.69 -2.50
CA ALA A 270 10.50 25.70 -2.65
C ALA A 270 11.65 25.25 -3.55
N HIS A 271 11.99 23.95 -3.52
CA HIS A 271 13.11 23.36 -4.24
C HIS A 271 12.67 22.55 -5.47
N GLN A 272 11.51 22.87 -6.05
CA GLN A 272 11.01 22.19 -7.26
C GLN A 272 12.01 22.18 -8.42
N LYS A 273 12.88 23.20 -8.53
CA LYS A 273 13.89 23.26 -9.59
C LYS A 273 15.02 22.27 -9.34
N ASP A 274 15.44 22.12 -8.09
CA ASP A 274 16.58 21.29 -7.68
C ASP A 274 16.16 19.81 -7.54
N LEU A 275 14.91 19.57 -7.13
CA LEU A 275 14.30 18.25 -6.99
C LEU A 275 13.61 17.76 -8.26
N LYS A 276 13.76 18.48 -9.38
CA LYS A 276 13.57 17.87 -10.70
C LYS A 276 14.72 16.88 -10.86
N GLY A 277 14.46 15.62 -10.55
CA GLY A 277 15.27 14.55 -11.12
C GLY A 277 15.32 14.69 -12.64
N LEU A 278 16.18 13.93 -13.30
CA LEU A 278 16.09 13.71 -14.74
C LEU A 278 14.74 13.04 -15.05
N VAL A 279 13.64 13.79 -15.03
CA VAL A 279 12.33 13.40 -15.56
C VAL A 279 12.42 13.46 -17.08
N SER A 280 13.42 12.78 -17.64
CA SER A 280 13.37 12.22 -18.97
C SER A 280 12.65 10.89 -18.81
N SER A 281 11.32 10.94 -18.83
CA SER A 281 10.54 9.76 -19.16
C SER A 281 11.15 9.10 -20.39
N VAL A 282 11.69 7.89 -20.23
CA VAL A 282 12.20 7.05 -21.33
C VAL A 282 11.11 6.85 -22.41
N GLN A 283 9.84 7.04 -22.06
CA GLN A 283 8.68 6.96 -22.96
C GLN A 283 8.02 8.29 -23.34
N SER A 284 8.53 9.44 -22.90
CA SER A 284 8.04 10.74 -23.38
C SER A 284 9.22 11.63 -23.68
N ARG A 285 9.64 11.65 -24.95
CA ARG A 285 10.57 12.64 -25.53
C ARG A 285 9.91 14.03 -25.63
N LYS A 286 9.20 14.48 -24.60
CA LYS A 286 8.73 15.85 -24.46
C LYS A 286 8.96 16.30 -23.02
N PRO A 287 9.92 17.20 -22.76
CA PRO A 287 9.95 17.90 -21.49
C PRO A 287 8.60 18.62 -21.34
N VAL A 288 7.87 18.36 -20.26
CA VAL A 288 6.72 19.17 -19.91
C VAL A 288 7.26 20.56 -19.59
N ALA A 289 7.14 21.48 -20.55
CA ALA A 289 7.53 22.87 -20.36
C ALA A 289 6.81 23.43 -19.12
N GLY A 290 7.58 23.81 -18.10
CA GLY A 290 7.06 24.37 -16.85
C GLY A 290 6.59 23.38 -15.77
N GLY A 291 6.71 22.06 -15.96
CA GLY A 291 6.29 21.07 -14.95
C GLY A 291 7.33 20.89 -13.81
N GLY A 292 6.89 20.98 -12.56
CA GLY A 292 7.64 20.55 -11.37
C GLY A 292 7.77 19.02 -11.27
N ASN A 293 8.49 18.51 -10.26
CA ASN A 293 8.49 17.09 -9.95
C ASN A 293 7.07 16.67 -9.50
N PRO A 294 6.41 15.70 -10.18
CA PRO A 294 5.01 15.38 -9.91
C PRO A 294 4.82 14.31 -8.81
N TRP A 295 5.90 13.77 -8.24
CA TRP A 295 5.88 12.56 -7.41
C TRP A 295 5.96 12.82 -5.90
N GLY A 296 6.19 14.06 -5.48
CA GLY A 296 6.43 14.41 -4.07
C GLY A 296 5.45 15.44 -3.50
N GLY A 297 5.78 15.93 -2.31
CA GLY A 297 5.06 17.00 -1.62
C GLY A 297 3.79 16.54 -0.89
N HIS A 298 3.68 15.23 -0.62
CA HIS A 298 2.53 14.65 0.07
C HIS A 298 2.45 15.06 1.55
N GLY A 299 3.61 15.23 2.20
CA GLY A 299 3.71 15.58 3.61
C GLY A 299 3.14 14.52 4.55
N LEU A 300 3.17 13.24 4.16
CA LEU A 300 2.82 12.11 5.03
C LEU A 300 3.98 11.85 6.02
N GLN A 301 3.75 11.04 7.06
CA GLN A 301 4.88 10.48 7.80
C GLN A 301 5.66 9.54 6.87
N LEU A 302 6.99 9.52 6.97
CA LEU A 302 7.83 8.79 6.00
C LEU A 302 7.56 7.28 6.02
N LEU A 303 7.31 6.70 7.19
CA LEU A 303 6.88 5.30 7.36
C LEU A 303 5.51 4.97 6.75
N GLN A 304 4.73 5.97 6.31
CA GLN A 304 3.49 5.70 5.57
C GLN A 304 3.76 5.30 4.11
N HIS A 305 4.98 5.46 3.60
CA HIS A 305 5.36 5.01 2.26
C HIS A 305 5.82 3.55 2.33
N TRP A 306 5.32 2.74 1.41
CA TRP A 306 5.47 1.29 1.38
C TRP A 306 6.22 0.87 0.13
N THR A 307 7.47 0.42 0.31
CA THR A 307 8.41 0.16 -0.78
C THR A 307 8.33 -1.26 -1.35
N PHE A 308 8.86 -1.44 -2.56
CA PHE A 308 8.95 -2.74 -3.23
C PHE A 308 10.14 -3.56 -2.72
N PHE A 309 11.26 -2.91 -2.40
CA PHE A 309 12.42 -3.49 -1.74
C PHE A 309 12.84 -2.64 -0.53
N PRO A 310 13.60 -3.19 0.44
CA PRO A 310 14.03 -2.45 1.63
C PRO A 310 15.24 -1.54 1.35
N HIS A 311 15.15 -0.65 0.34
CA HIS A 311 16.23 0.26 -0.07
C HIS A 311 16.12 1.66 0.55
N THR A 312 14.96 2.06 1.07
CA THR A 312 14.74 3.40 1.62
C THR A 312 14.43 3.32 3.11
N PRO A 313 15.40 3.56 4.02
CA PRO A 313 15.24 3.35 5.45
C PRO A 313 14.28 4.33 6.13
N ASP A 314 13.97 5.45 5.48
CA ASP A 314 12.93 6.39 5.92
C ASP A 314 11.52 5.81 5.79
N ASN A 315 11.35 4.79 4.96
CA ASN A 315 10.05 4.21 4.58
C ASN A 315 9.86 2.81 5.18
N ASP A 316 8.62 2.33 5.18
CA ASP A 316 8.29 0.96 5.58
C ASP A 316 8.43 0.01 4.38
N PHE A 317 8.97 -1.18 4.62
CA PHE A 317 9.10 -2.22 3.59
C PHE A 317 7.83 -3.07 3.51
N LEU A 318 7.13 -3.01 2.37
CA LEU A 318 5.97 -3.86 2.10
C LEU A 318 6.37 -5.15 1.39
N GLY A 319 7.15 -5.05 0.32
CA GLY A 319 7.62 -6.21 -0.43
C GLY A 319 6.52 -6.95 -1.18
N PHE A 320 6.77 -8.23 -1.42
CA PHE A 320 5.91 -9.14 -2.17
C PHE A 320 6.30 -10.61 -1.94
N ALA A 321 5.50 -11.56 -2.42
CA ALA A 321 5.75 -12.99 -2.29
C ALA A 321 6.38 -13.58 -3.56
N VAL A 322 7.49 -14.31 -3.37
CA VAL A 322 8.08 -15.17 -4.40
C VAL A 322 7.66 -16.61 -4.13
N HIS A 323 6.87 -17.19 -5.03
CA HIS A 323 6.39 -18.55 -4.88
C HIS A 323 7.30 -19.55 -5.60
N GLN A 324 7.64 -20.66 -4.94
CA GLN A 324 8.40 -21.73 -5.57
C GLN A 324 7.52 -22.52 -6.54
N SER A 325 7.79 -22.54 -7.83
CA SER A 325 6.98 -23.29 -8.78
C SER A 325 7.21 -24.81 -8.72
N ASN A 326 6.16 -25.62 -8.94
CA ASN A 326 6.27 -27.07 -9.17
C ASN A 326 6.28 -27.42 -10.67
N VAL A 327 6.29 -26.41 -11.55
CA VAL A 327 6.28 -26.62 -13.00
C VAL A 327 7.55 -27.36 -13.43
N LYS A 328 7.41 -28.26 -14.40
CA LYS A 328 8.53 -28.99 -14.99
C LYS A 328 9.37 -28.06 -15.87
N PRO A 329 10.69 -28.28 -16.00
CA PRO A 329 11.53 -27.50 -16.91
C PRO A 329 10.97 -27.59 -18.35
N LEU A 330 11.02 -26.48 -19.09
CA LEU A 330 10.55 -26.39 -20.48
C LEU A 330 11.31 -27.35 -21.41
N PHE A 331 12.61 -27.53 -21.13
CA PHE A 331 13.48 -28.50 -21.76
C PHE A 331 14.47 -29.06 -20.75
N GLU A 332 14.82 -30.33 -20.89
CA GLU A 332 15.84 -30.97 -20.09
C GLU A 332 17.23 -30.62 -20.62
N ARG A 333 18.11 -30.23 -19.70
CA ARG A 333 19.54 -30.14 -19.95
C ARG A 333 20.08 -31.57 -19.99
N LYS A 334 19.88 -32.25 -21.13
CA LYS A 334 20.76 -33.39 -21.47
C LYS A 334 22.20 -32.88 -21.49
N SER A 335 23.21 -33.75 -21.39
CA SER A 335 24.66 -33.48 -21.48
C SER A 335 25.09 -32.68 -22.74
N ARG A 336 24.51 -31.50 -22.95
CA ARG A 336 24.80 -30.52 -23.99
C ARG A 336 26.09 -29.85 -23.55
N SER A 337 27.01 -29.70 -24.50
CA SER A 337 28.35 -29.20 -24.25
C SER A 337 28.43 -27.73 -23.81
N ARG A 338 27.33 -26.96 -23.88
CA ARG A 338 27.32 -25.51 -23.57
C ARG A 338 26.25 -25.14 -22.54
N PRO A 339 26.55 -24.21 -21.60
CA PRO A 339 25.54 -23.65 -20.68
C PRO A 339 24.48 -22.85 -21.45
N ALA A 340 23.31 -22.67 -20.84
CA ALA A 340 22.21 -21.87 -21.38
C ALA A 340 21.92 -20.68 -20.47
N CYS A 341 21.69 -19.49 -21.04
CA CYS A 341 21.14 -18.36 -20.31
C CYS A 341 19.80 -17.89 -20.84
N LEU A 342 19.06 -17.26 -19.93
CA LEU A 342 17.97 -16.36 -20.26
C LEU A 342 18.39 -14.92 -19.96
N ILE A 343 18.27 -14.03 -20.95
CA ILE A 343 18.52 -12.61 -20.78
C ILE A 343 17.26 -11.92 -20.24
N TYR A 344 17.43 -11.10 -19.20
CA TYR A 344 16.39 -10.25 -18.64
C TYR A 344 16.25 -8.97 -19.48
N GLY A 345 15.25 -8.97 -20.36
CA GLY A 345 14.88 -7.82 -21.17
C GLY A 345 13.73 -8.20 -22.08
N LYS A 346 12.51 -7.77 -21.74
CA LYS A 346 11.27 -8.21 -22.41
C LYS A 346 10.84 -7.32 -23.59
N GLU A 347 11.47 -6.16 -23.73
CA GLU A 347 11.24 -5.21 -24.82
C GLU A 347 12.57 -4.84 -25.47
N LYS A 348 12.57 -4.59 -26.77
CA LYS A 348 13.76 -4.32 -27.57
C LYS A 348 14.63 -3.21 -27.00
N TYR A 349 14.03 -2.12 -26.51
CA TYR A 349 14.78 -0.98 -25.99
C TYR A 349 15.63 -1.33 -24.75
N MET A 350 15.25 -2.37 -24.00
CA MET A 350 16.01 -2.83 -22.82
C MET A 350 17.35 -3.46 -23.20
N TRP A 351 17.53 -3.78 -24.49
CA TRP A 351 18.74 -4.35 -25.06
C TRP A 351 19.63 -3.30 -25.75
N GLU A 352 19.23 -2.03 -25.76
CA GLU A 352 20.05 -0.97 -26.35
C GLU A 352 21.41 -0.88 -25.63
N LYS A 353 22.49 -0.80 -26.40
CA LYS A 353 23.88 -0.72 -25.91
C LYS A 353 24.40 -1.99 -25.23
N SER A 354 23.70 -3.12 -25.37
CA SER A 354 24.14 -4.41 -24.82
C SER A 354 24.84 -5.32 -25.83
N GLU A 355 25.16 -4.83 -27.04
CA GLU A 355 25.68 -5.62 -28.16
C GLU A 355 26.95 -6.40 -27.79
N ALA A 356 27.91 -5.73 -27.14
CA ALA A 356 29.18 -6.33 -26.76
C ALA A 356 29.00 -7.48 -25.75
N VAL A 357 28.15 -7.28 -24.74
CA VAL A 357 27.84 -8.30 -23.72
C VAL A 357 27.13 -9.49 -24.37
N VAL A 358 26.12 -9.22 -25.21
CA VAL A 358 25.37 -10.26 -25.92
C VAL A 358 26.28 -11.06 -26.86
N ALA A 359 27.24 -10.42 -27.53
CA ALA A 359 28.23 -11.11 -28.37
C ALA A 359 29.11 -12.08 -27.56
N VAL A 360 29.55 -11.68 -26.37
CA VAL A 360 30.30 -12.56 -25.46
C VAL A 360 29.44 -13.76 -25.02
N LEU A 361 28.18 -13.53 -24.66
CA LEU A 361 27.26 -14.60 -24.25
C LEU A 361 27.05 -15.62 -25.38
N LYS A 362 26.77 -15.16 -26.61
CA LYS A 362 26.62 -16.05 -27.79
C LYS A 362 27.86 -16.90 -28.05
N ASN A 363 29.04 -16.36 -27.77
CA ASN A 363 30.30 -17.08 -27.93
C ASN A 363 30.57 -18.10 -26.84
N LEU A 364 29.83 -18.12 -25.72
CA LEU A 364 30.05 -19.02 -24.60
C LEU A 364 28.90 -20.01 -24.40
N MET A 365 27.67 -19.64 -24.77
CA MET A 365 26.45 -20.27 -24.29
C MET A 365 25.28 -20.17 -25.27
N GLU A 366 24.28 -21.04 -25.08
CA GLU A 366 22.97 -20.95 -25.76
C GLU A 366 22.17 -19.79 -25.13
N VAL A 367 21.80 -18.79 -25.93
CA VAL A 367 21.16 -17.57 -25.44
C VAL A 367 19.66 -17.60 -25.75
N HIS A 368 18.85 -17.54 -24.70
CA HIS A 368 17.39 -17.43 -24.76
C HIS A 368 16.91 -16.02 -24.39
N ALA A 369 15.75 -15.65 -24.91
CA ALA A 369 15.08 -14.39 -24.61
C ALA A 369 13.55 -14.54 -24.61
N THR A 370 12.85 -13.56 -24.03
CA THR A 370 11.38 -13.44 -24.00
C THR A 370 10.95 -12.05 -24.47
N VAL A 371 11.47 -11.62 -25.62
CA VAL A 371 11.24 -10.28 -26.18
C VAL A 371 9.92 -10.25 -26.95
N ALA A 372 8.97 -9.43 -26.51
CA ALA A 372 7.61 -9.40 -27.04
C ALA A 372 7.45 -8.59 -28.34
N ASP A 373 8.29 -7.58 -28.57
CA ASP A 373 8.17 -6.57 -29.62
C ASP A 373 9.16 -6.78 -30.80
N VAL A 374 9.71 -7.99 -30.93
CA VAL A 374 10.66 -8.34 -32.00
C VAL A 374 10.29 -9.65 -32.68
N ASN A 375 10.13 -9.61 -33.99
CA ASN A 375 10.18 -10.80 -34.84
C ASN A 375 11.66 -11.19 -35.01
N ALA A 376 12.02 -12.43 -34.66
CA ALA A 376 13.40 -12.91 -34.55
C ALA A 376 14.27 -12.75 -35.82
N THR A 377 13.66 -12.43 -36.96
CA THR A 377 14.31 -12.28 -38.28
C THR A 377 14.84 -10.88 -38.59
N ASP A 378 14.34 -9.82 -37.93
CA ASP A 378 14.46 -8.46 -38.49
C ASP A 378 15.56 -7.60 -37.84
N HIS A 379 16.28 -8.11 -36.84
CA HIS A 379 17.26 -7.32 -36.10
C HIS A 379 18.58 -8.09 -35.81
N PRO A 380 19.74 -7.57 -36.24
CA PRO A 380 21.04 -8.26 -36.10
C PRO A 380 21.38 -8.69 -34.67
N LEU A 381 21.00 -7.89 -33.66
CA LEU A 381 21.23 -8.22 -32.25
C LEU A 381 20.58 -9.53 -31.83
N PHE A 382 19.41 -9.88 -32.39
CA PHE A 382 18.65 -11.08 -32.05
C PHE A 382 18.99 -12.28 -32.93
N SER A 383 19.86 -12.11 -33.94
CA SER A 383 20.34 -13.22 -34.75
C SER A 383 21.06 -14.26 -33.90
N GLY A 384 20.65 -15.53 -33.99
CA GLY A 384 21.19 -16.61 -33.19
C GLY A 384 20.73 -16.63 -31.71
N ILE A 385 19.74 -15.80 -31.33
CA ILE A 385 19.07 -15.88 -30.03
C ILE A 385 17.78 -16.67 -30.17
N ILE A 386 17.51 -17.59 -29.23
CA ILE A 386 16.26 -18.33 -29.16
C ILE A 386 15.23 -17.46 -28.42
N ASN A 387 14.49 -16.65 -29.18
CA ASN A 387 13.41 -15.82 -28.62
C ASN A 387 12.12 -16.64 -28.48
N HIS A 388 11.62 -16.77 -27.26
CA HIS A 388 10.36 -17.45 -26.94
C HIS A 388 9.14 -16.52 -27.04
N GLY A 389 9.35 -15.23 -27.28
CA GLY A 389 8.28 -14.24 -27.30
C GLY A 389 7.67 -14.00 -25.92
N PHE A 390 6.41 -13.58 -25.89
CA PHE A 390 5.64 -13.42 -24.66
C PHE A 390 5.26 -14.80 -24.10
N LEU A 391 5.68 -15.07 -22.87
CA LEU A 391 5.38 -16.29 -22.14
C LEU A 391 4.47 -15.97 -20.94
N ASN A 392 3.53 -16.86 -20.64
CA ASN A 392 2.75 -16.76 -19.41
C ASN A 392 3.57 -17.18 -18.18
N VAL A 393 3.01 -17.00 -16.97
CA VAL A 393 3.71 -17.28 -15.70
C VAL A 393 4.27 -18.71 -15.65
N THR A 394 3.48 -19.73 -16.02
CA THR A 394 3.94 -21.13 -15.93
C THR A 394 5.04 -21.43 -16.95
N GLN A 395 4.98 -20.83 -18.13
CA GLN A 395 6.01 -20.98 -19.17
C GLN A 395 7.31 -20.27 -18.78
N ILE A 396 7.25 -19.08 -18.19
CA ILE A 396 8.44 -18.37 -17.68
C ILE A 396 9.09 -19.19 -16.56
N GLU A 397 8.31 -19.69 -15.61
CA GLU A 397 8.82 -20.55 -14.54
C GLU A 397 9.46 -21.84 -15.09
N ALA A 398 8.85 -22.45 -16.12
CA ALA A 398 9.41 -23.62 -16.81
C ALA A 398 10.75 -23.29 -17.49
N LEU A 399 10.85 -22.12 -18.16
CA LEU A 399 12.06 -21.67 -18.84
C LEU A 399 13.17 -21.33 -17.85
N LEU A 400 12.84 -20.63 -16.75
CA LEU A 400 13.80 -20.32 -15.68
C LEU A 400 14.39 -21.59 -15.05
N LYS A 401 13.61 -22.68 -14.96
CA LYS A 401 14.10 -23.99 -14.52
C LYS A 401 14.95 -24.74 -15.55
N SER A 402 14.94 -24.31 -16.81
CA SER A 402 15.68 -24.93 -17.91
C SER A 402 17.03 -24.28 -18.20
N VAL A 403 17.24 -23.04 -17.77
CA VAL A 403 18.48 -22.29 -17.98
C VAL A 403 19.37 -22.32 -16.73
N ASP A 404 20.67 -22.09 -16.89
CA ASP A 404 21.61 -22.08 -15.77
C ASP A 404 21.85 -20.68 -15.22
N ILE A 405 21.83 -19.69 -16.12
CA ILE A 405 22.22 -18.32 -15.81
C ILE A 405 21.11 -17.38 -16.27
N PHE A 406 20.70 -16.51 -15.37
CA PHE A 406 19.79 -15.43 -15.66
C PHE A 406 20.57 -14.11 -15.70
N VAL A 407 20.57 -13.43 -16.86
CA VAL A 407 21.49 -12.32 -17.13
C VAL A 407 20.75 -10.99 -17.22
N GLY A 408 21.03 -10.09 -16.29
CA GLY A 408 20.57 -8.70 -16.36
C GLY A 408 21.40 -7.85 -17.33
N LEU A 409 20.74 -6.99 -18.10
CA LEU A 409 21.40 -6.02 -18.98
C LEU A 409 21.60 -4.63 -18.34
N GLY A 410 21.22 -4.48 -17.08
CA GLY A 410 21.27 -3.22 -16.33
C GLY A 410 19.94 -2.45 -16.28
N PHE A 411 18.92 -2.89 -17.02
CA PHE A 411 17.53 -2.40 -16.94
C PHE A 411 16.57 -3.57 -17.24
N PRO A 412 15.37 -3.66 -16.62
CA PRO A 412 14.78 -2.72 -15.65
C PRO A 412 15.45 -2.75 -14.28
N TYR A 413 15.44 -1.61 -13.59
CA TYR A 413 15.90 -1.50 -12.20
C TYR A 413 14.88 -2.15 -11.28
N GLU A 414 15.36 -2.96 -10.34
CA GLU A 414 14.54 -3.53 -9.25
C GLU A 414 13.24 -4.19 -9.76
N GLY A 415 13.32 -4.78 -10.96
CA GLY A 415 12.20 -5.47 -11.59
C GLY A 415 12.14 -6.95 -11.20
N ILE A 416 10.97 -7.54 -11.44
CA ILE A 416 10.75 -8.98 -11.45
C ILE A 416 10.26 -9.41 -12.84
N LEU A 417 10.48 -10.69 -13.18
CA LEU A 417 10.07 -11.28 -14.46
C LEU A 417 8.75 -12.03 -14.32
#